data_AF-A0A644T8L9-F1
#
_entry.id   AF-A0A644T8L9-F1
#
_cell.length_a   1.000
_cell.length_b   1.000
_cell.length_c   1.000
_cell.angle_alpha   90.00
_cell.angle_beta   90.00
_cell.angle_gamma   90.00
#
_symmetry.space_group_name_H-M   'P 1'
#
loop_
_entity.id
_entity.type
_entity.pdbx_description
1 polymer ?
#
loop_
_entity_poly.entity_id
_entity_poly.type
_entity_poly.pdbx_seq_one_letter_code
_entity_poly.pdbx_strand_id
1 'polypeptide(L)' 'MDRSYDATYYSKIGKAVVHVVAPSPMSSDEFEKRLREFHHTAWVVWNSLSVEERLKLNNEHGVR' A
#
# COMPACT_ATOMS: atom_id res chain seq x y z
N MET A 1 -27.11 -11.90 6.13
CA MET A 1 -25.75 -11.32 6.04
C MET A 1 -24.95 -12.21 5.10
N ASP A 2 -24.86 -11.80 3.84
CA ASP A 2 -24.03 -12.46 2.85
C ASP A 2 -22.59 -11.94 3.04
N ARG A 3 -21.67 -12.80 3.49
CA ARG A 3 -20.28 -12.39 3.73
C ARG A 3 -19.49 -12.68 2.45
N SER A 4 -19.19 -11.62 1.68
CA SER A 4 -18.28 -11.71 0.54
C SER A 4 -16.86 -11.92 1.07
N TYR A 5 -16.34 -13.13 0.92
CA TYR A 5 -14.96 -13.47 1.26
C TYR A 5 -14.08 -13.25 0.04
N ASP A 6 -12.93 -12.61 0.25
CA ASP A 6 -11.93 -12.34 -0.78
C ASP A 6 -11.16 -13.61 -1.17
N ALA A 7 -10.90 -14.47 -0.17
CA ALA A 7 -10.37 -15.81 -0.38
C ALA A 7 -10.88 -16.77 0.69
N THR A 8 -10.92 -18.07 0.36
CA THR A 8 -11.16 -19.13 1.34
C THR A 8 -10.11 -20.21 1.17
N TYR A 9 -9.41 -20.54 2.25
CA TYR A 9 -8.38 -21.57 2.29
C TYR A 9 -8.84 -22.74 3.17
N TYR A 10 -8.64 -23.95 2.66
CA TYR A 10 -8.93 -25.18 3.38
C TYR A 10 -7.63 -25.77 3.91
N SER A 11 -7.56 -26.05 5.21
CA SER A 11 -6.38 -26.66 5.82
C SER A 11 -6.19 -28.08 5.32
N LYS A 12 -4.96 -28.44 4.95
CA LYS A 12 -4.59 -29.81 4.55
C LYS A 12 -4.27 -30.72 5.75
N ILE A 13 -4.13 -30.14 6.96
CA ILE A 13 -3.65 -30.84 8.17
C ILE A 13 -4.78 -30.94 9.24
N GLY A 14 -6.00 -30.48 8.93
CA GLY A 14 -7.16 -30.59 9.82
C GLY A 14 -8.46 -30.04 9.20
N LYS A 15 -9.59 -30.14 9.92
CA LYS A 15 -10.92 -29.65 9.46
C LYS A 15 -11.11 -28.12 9.62
N ALA A 16 -10.07 -27.32 9.36
CA ALA A 16 -10.15 -25.87 9.48
C ALA A 16 -10.37 -25.20 8.12
N VAL A 17 -11.28 -24.23 8.07
CA VAL A 17 -11.54 -23.37 6.91
C VAL A 17 -11.22 -21.94 7.33
N VAL A 18 -10.34 -21.27 6.58
CA VAL A 18 -9.95 -19.88 6.80
C VAL A 18 -10.62 -19.01 5.74
N HIS A 19 -11.40 -18.04 6.19
CA HIS A 19 -11.99 -17.04 5.30
C HIS A 19 -11.22 -15.73 5.42
N VAL A 20 -10.65 -15.26 4.31
CA VAL A 20 -10.08 -13.92 4.20
C VAL A 20 -11.20 -12.98 3.82
N VAL A 21 -11.45 -12.00 4.68
CA VAL A 21 -12.42 -10.92 4.42
C VAL A 21 -11.60 -9.72 3.96
N ALA A 22 -11.86 -9.23 2.75
CA ALA A 22 -11.28 -7.96 2.32
C ALA A 22 -11.77 -6.84 3.27
N PRO A 23 -10.92 -5.86 3.58
CA PRO A 23 -11.39 -4.66 4.26
C PRO A 23 -12.50 -4.01 3.43
N SER A 24 -13.41 -3.31 4.10
CA SER A 24 -14.46 -2.56 3.40
C SER A 24 -13.80 -1.64 2.36
N PRO A 25 -14.36 -1.57 1.13
CA PRO A 25 -13.81 -0.73 0.09
C PRO A 25 -13.79 0.73 0.58
N MET A 26 -12.65 1.38 0.39
CA MET A 26 -12.49 2.80 0.71
C MET A 26 -13.29 3.63 -0.29
N SER A 27 -13.89 4.72 0.19
CA SER A 27 -14.54 5.68 -0.71
C SER A 27 -13.52 6.35 -1.63
N SER A 28 -13.96 6.81 -2.81
CA SER A 28 -13.10 7.56 -3.74
C SER A 28 -12.50 8.80 -3.07
N ASP A 29 -13.28 9.50 -2.26
CA ASP A 29 -12.87 10.76 -1.64
C ASP A 29 -11.78 10.54 -0.58
N GLU A 30 -11.90 9.48 0.21
CA GLU A 30 -10.87 9.09 1.18
C GLU A 30 -9.61 8.58 0.49
N PHE A 31 -9.76 7.83 -0.60
CA PHE A 31 -8.62 7.37 -1.40
C PHE A 31 -7.84 8.56 -1.96
N GLU A 32 -8.54 9.49 -2.61
CA GLU A 32 -7.96 10.71 -3.17
C GLU A 32 -7.31 11.60 -2.12
N LYS A 33 -7.93 11.70 -0.93
CA LYS A 33 -7.34 12.41 0.20
C LYS A 33 -6.00 11.79 0.62
N ARG A 34 -5.96 10.48 0.85
CA ARG A 34 -4.73 9.77 1.24
C ARG A 34 -3.66 9.89 0.16
N LEU A 35 -4.04 9.75 -1.10
CA LEU A 35 -3.11 9.87 -2.23
C LEU A 35 -2.43 11.24 -2.25
N ARG A 36 -3.20 12.33 -2.06
CA ARG A 36 -2.65 13.69 -1.94
C ARG A 36 -1.69 13.83 -0.75
N GLU A 37 -2.05 13.27 0.41
CA GLU A 37 -1.20 13.29 1.60
C GLU A 37 0.11 12.54 1.37
N PHE A 38 0.07 11.38 0.70
CA PHE A 38 1.26 10.63 0.33
C PHE A 38 2.15 11.41 -0.63
N HIS A 39 1.60 11.98 -1.70
CA HIS A 39 2.37 12.79 -2.64
C HIS A 39 3.00 14.01 -1.97
N HIS A 40 2.23 14.71 -1.13
CA HIS A 40 2.73 15.87 -0.41
C HIS A 40 3.88 15.48 0.53
N THR A 41 3.69 14.41 1.32
CA THR A 41 4.71 13.92 2.26
C THR A 41 5.97 13.49 1.52
N ALA A 42 5.83 12.71 0.45
CA ALA A 42 6.96 12.29 -0.38
C ALA A 42 7.71 13.49 -0.96
N TRP A 43 6.97 14.51 -1.43
CA TRP A 43 7.57 15.74 -1.94
C TRP A 43 8.33 16.53 -0.87
N VAL A 44 7.77 16.66 0.33
CA VAL A 44 8.41 17.33 1.47
C VAL A 44 9.68 16.58 1.87
N VAL A 45 9.62 15.26 2.02
CA VAL A 45 10.78 14.43 2.36
C VAL A 45 11.85 14.57 1.29
N TRP A 46 11.51 14.45 0.01
CA TRP A 46 12.45 14.62 -1.10
C TRP A 46 13.15 15.98 -1.06
N ASN A 47 12.40 17.04 -0.80
CA ASN A 47 12.95 18.39 -0.73
C ASN A 47 13.74 18.68 0.55
N SER A 48 13.58 17.87 1.59
CA SER A 48 14.39 17.95 2.80
C SER A 48 15.80 17.37 2.64
N LEU A 49 16.01 16.50 1.64
CA LEU A 49 17.31 15.89 1.36
C LEU A 49 18.26 16.90 0.70
N SER A 50 19.54 16.78 1.00
CA SER A 50 20.60 17.49 0.27
C SER A 50 20.68 17.03 -1.19
N VAL A 51 21.33 17.85 -2.04
CA VAL A 51 21.55 17.49 -3.45
C VAL A 51 22.34 16.18 -3.59
N GLU A 52 23.35 15.98 -2.74
CA GLU A 52 24.18 14.77 -2.75
C GLU A 52 23.38 13.50 -2.41
N GLU A 53 22.51 13.58 -1.40
CA GLU A 53 21.62 12.46 -1.02
C GLU A 53 20.61 12.13 -2.12
N ARG A 54 20.02 13.16 -2.76
CA ARG A 54 19.12 12.96 -3.91
C ARG A 54 19.83 12.27 -5.07
N LEU A 55 21.05 12.71 -5.39
CA LEU A 55 21.86 12.09 -6.45
C LEU A 55 22.24 10.65 -6.13
N LYS A 56 22.58 10.37 -4.87
CA LYS A 56 22.87 9.01 -4.40
C LYS A 56 21.66 8.09 -4.58
N LEU A 57 20.48 8.50 -4.09
CA LEU A 57 19.24 7.72 -4.24
C LEU A 57 18.88 7.51 -5.72
N ASN A 58 19.04 8.53 -6.56
CA ASN A 58 18.82 8.42 -8.00
C ASN A 58 19.80 7.45 -8.67
N ASN A 59 21.04 7.34 -8.19
CA ASN A 59 22.01 6.37 -8.73
C ASN A 59 21.76 4.94 -8.23
N GLU A 60 21.24 4.78 -7.01
CA GLU A 60 20.91 3.48 -6.41
C GLU A 60 19.62 2.86 -6.96
N HIS A 61 18.65 3.72 -7.32
CA HIS A 61 17.30 3.29 -7.72
C HIS A 61 16.86 3.84 -9.08
N GLY A 62 17.74 4.51 -9.82
CA GLY A 62 17.47 5.04 -11.14
C GLY A 62 17.13 3.93 -12.12
N VAL A 63 15.97 4.06 -12.77
CA VAL A 63 15.64 3.33 -13.99
C VAL A 63 16.62 3.79 -15.08
N ARG A 64 17.39 2.85 -15.63
CA ARG A 64 18.23 3.07 -16.82
C ARG A 64 17.40 3.46 -18.03
#